data_AF-A0A915KAA9-F1
#
_entry.id   AF-A0A915KAA9-F1
#
_cell.length_a   1.000
_cell.length_b   1.000
_cell.length_c   1.000
_cell.angle_alpha   90.00
_cell.angle_beta   90.00
_cell.angle_gamma   90.00
#
_symmetry.space_group_name_H-M   'P 1'
#
loop_
_entity.id
_entity.type
_entity.pdbx_description
1 polymer ?
#
loop_
_entity_poly.entity_id
_entity_poly.type
_entity_poly.pdbx_seq_one_letter_code
_entity_poly.pdbx_strand_id
1 'polypeptide(L)'
;IKAPTVICGDLHGQYNDLLDIFDSLEWPPKQRYLFMGDYVDRGPQSIEVISLLLYLKVRHPNHVYLLRGSVSLQIHRRIHQSAVGNIFYRADCLRLYDITLWDSFQECFKTLSLAAVISSRIICMHGGISPYLEKAEDIKRFVKPFDIPDRGIACDILWVKL
;
A
#
# COMPACT_ATOMS: atom_id res chain seq x y z
N ILE A 1 13.91 -8.14 2.98
CA ILE A 1 13.10 -9.27 2.46
C ILE A 1 14.04 -10.23 1.73
N LYS A 2 13.86 -11.56 1.85
CA LYS A 2 14.73 -12.56 1.20
C LYS A 2 14.14 -12.99 -0.15
N ALA A 3 14.98 -13.14 -1.18
CA ALA A 3 14.59 -13.82 -2.41
C ALA A 3 14.33 -15.33 -2.18
N PRO A 4 13.55 -16.00 -3.05
CA PRO A 4 12.69 -15.42 -4.09
C PRO A 4 11.53 -14.62 -3.47
N THR A 5 11.05 -13.59 -4.18
CA THR A 5 9.89 -12.76 -3.79
C THR A 5 9.23 -12.23 -5.05
N VAL A 6 7.92 -12.45 -5.18
CA VAL A 6 7.08 -11.86 -6.22
C VAL A 6 6.76 -10.44 -5.79
N ILE A 7 6.89 -9.49 -6.72
CA ILE A 7 6.58 -8.09 -6.51
C ILE A 7 5.28 -7.79 -7.25
N CYS A 8 4.26 -7.33 -6.54
CA CYS A 8 2.95 -6.97 -7.09
C CYS A 8 2.78 -5.45 -7.05
N GLY A 9 2.33 -4.88 -8.17
CA GLY A 9 1.97 -3.47 -8.28
C GLY A 9 0.56 -3.19 -7.75
N ASP A 10 -0.06 -2.16 -8.33
CA ASP A 10 -1.37 -1.67 -7.93
C ASP A 10 -2.46 -2.73 -8.15
N LEU A 11 -3.43 -2.78 -7.23
CA LEU A 11 -4.57 -3.71 -7.30
C LEU A 11 -5.90 -3.00 -7.47
N HIS A 12 -6.03 -1.78 -6.91
CA HIS A 12 -7.19 -0.92 -7.10
C HIS A 12 -8.54 -1.63 -6.94
N GLY A 13 -8.72 -2.42 -5.88
CA GLY A 13 -9.98 -3.12 -5.61
C GLY A 13 -10.38 -4.19 -6.63
N GLN A 14 -9.43 -4.72 -7.41
CA GLN A 14 -9.65 -5.83 -8.35
C GLN A 14 -9.40 -7.18 -7.65
N TYR A 15 -10.40 -7.66 -6.91
CA TYR A 15 -10.26 -8.86 -6.07
C TYR A 15 -10.02 -10.15 -6.86
N ASN A 16 -10.71 -10.34 -7.98
CA ASN A 16 -10.53 -11.55 -8.80
C ASN A 16 -9.10 -11.62 -9.36
N ASP A 17 -8.55 -10.51 -9.83
CA ASP A 17 -7.16 -10.47 -10.33
C ASP A 17 -6.15 -10.79 -9.22
N LEU A 18 -6.43 -10.39 -7.98
CA LEU A 18 -5.62 -10.78 -6.81
C LEU A 18 -5.67 -12.30 -6.57
N LEU A 19 -6.84 -12.93 -6.70
CA LEU A 19 -6.97 -14.39 -6.60
C LEU A 19 -6.22 -15.09 -7.73
N ASP A 20 -6.35 -14.61 -8.96
CA ASP A 20 -5.67 -15.16 -10.13
C ASP A 20 -4.14 -15.10 -9.98
N ILE A 21 -3.60 -14.04 -9.38
CA ILE A 21 -2.17 -13.92 -9.04
C ILE A 21 -1.75 -15.04 -8.08
N PHE A 22 -2.53 -15.32 -7.04
CA PHE A 22 -2.21 -16.36 -6.07
C PHE A 22 -2.38 -17.78 -6.61
N ASP A 23 -3.40 -18.01 -7.43
CA ASP A 23 -3.62 -19.30 -8.06
C ASP A 23 -2.52 -19.61 -9.09
N SER A 24 -2.04 -18.58 -9.81
CA SER A 24 -0.99 -18.73 -10.81
C SER A 24 0.42 -18.85 -10.23
N LEU A 25 0.71 -18.16 -9.11
CA LEU A 25 2.07 -18.03 -8.55
C LEU A 25 2.24 -18.69 -7.17
N GLU A 26 1.23 -19.44 -6.73
CA GLU A 26 1.08 -20.08 -5.41
C GLU A 26 0.73 -19.15 -4.24
N TRP A 27 -0.22 -19.59 -3.43
CA TRP A 27 -0.61 -18.90 -2.21
C TRP A 27 0.52 -18.83 -1.17
N PRO A 28 0.59 -17.76 -0.36
CA PRO A 28 1.39 -17.76 0.87
C PRO A 28 0.99 -18.94 1.79
N PRO A 29 1.95 -19.60 2.47
CA PRO A 29 3.36 -19.23 2.59
C PRO A 29 4.28 -19.89 1.54
N LYS A 30 3.75 -20.62 0.55
CA LYS A 30 4.59 -21.30 -0.46
C LYS A 30 5.42 -20.30 -1.26
N GLN A 31 4.81 -19.17 -1.61
CA GLN A 31 5.46 -18.04 -2.27
C GLN A 31 5.49 -16.78 -1.37
N ARG A 32 6.56 -16.00 -1.51
CA ARG A 32 6.76 -14.70 -0.85
C ARG A 32 6.27 -13.57 -1.74
N TYR A 33 5.56 -12.61 -1.17
CA TYR A 33 4.99 -11.46 -1.88
C TYR A 33 5.35 -10.14 -1.22
N LEU A 34 5.73 -9.17 -2.05
CA LEU A 34 5.79 -7.76 -1.72
C LEU A 34 4.77 -7.01 -2.56
N PHE A 35 3.76 -6.41 -1.93
CA PHE A 35 2.80 -5.55 -2.61
C PHE A 35 3.18 -4.09 -2.45
N MET A 36 3.25 -3.36 -3.57
CA MET A 36 3.82 -2.01 -3.63
C MET A 36 2.84 -0.87 -3.29
N GLY A 37 1.59 -1.17 -2.94
CA GLY A 37 0.60 -0.17 -2.54
C GLY A 37 -0.66 -0.23 -3.38
N ASP A 38 -1.48 0.83 -3.30
CA ASP A 38 -2.69 1.07 -4.10
C ASP A 38 -3.63 -0.14 -4.18
N TYR A 39 -3.98 -0.62 -2.99
CA TYR A 39 -4.87 -1.75 -2.78
C TYR A 39 -6.34 -1.44 -3.08
N VAL A 40 -6.73 -0.19 -2.82
CA VAL A 40 -8.11 0.28 -2.77
C VAL A 40 -8.38 1.32 -3.85
N ASP A 41 -9.66 1.64 -4.00
CA ASP A 41 -10.22 2.63 -4.92
C ASP A 41 -10.15 2.22 -6.40
N ARG A 42 -10.95 2.89 -7.24
CA ARG A 42 -11.20 2.60 -8.68
C ARG A 42 -11.95 1.30 -8.98
N GLY A 43 -11.64 0.20 -8.31
CA GLY A 43 -12.32 -1.09 -8.48
C GLY A 43 -13.37 -1.36 -7.39
N PRO A 44 -14.31 -2.28 -7.68
CA PRO A 44 -15.53 -2.47 -6.88
C PRO A 44 -15.31 -3.26 -5.58
N GLN A 45 -14.17 -3.94 -5.40
CA GLN A 45 -13.94 -4.89 -4.31
C GLN A 45 -12.76 -4.49 -3.44
N SER A 46 -12.68 -3.18 -3.13
CA SER A 46 -11.59 -2.60 -2.33
C SER A 46 -11.51 -3.19 -0.93
N ILE A 47 -12.66 -3.43 -0.28
CA ILE A 47 -12.74 -3.99 1.09
C ILE A 47 -12.21 -5.42 1.10
N GLU A 48 -12.59 -6.24 0.12
CA GLU A 48 -12.19 -7.64 0.00
C GLU A 48 -10.67 -7.75 -0.24
N VAL A 49 -10.14 -6.93 -1.16
CA VAL A 49 -8.69 -6.87 -1.44
C VAL A 49 -7.90 -6.55 -0.18
N ILE A 50 -8.21 -5.44 0.50
CA ILE A 50 -7.43 -5.05 1.67
C ILE A 50 -7.62 -6.01 2.84
N SER A 51 -8.82 -6.55 3.03
CA SER A 51 -9.10 -7.52 4.10
C SER A 51 -8.31 -8.81 3.91
N LEU A 52 -8.27 -9.35 2.69
CA LEU A 52 -7.50 -10.56 2.38
C LEU A 52 -6.00 -10.31 2.58
N LEU A 53 -5.47 -9.19 2.09
CA LEU A 53 -4.05 -8.86 2.24
C LEU A 53 -3.64 -8.67 3.70
N LEU A 54 -4.46 -8.00 4.52
CA LEU A 54 -4.21 -7.83 5.95
C LEU A 54 -4.29 -9.17 6.70
N TYR A 55 -5.28 -10.02 6.38
CA TYR A 55 -5.38 -11.37 6.92
C TYR A 55 -4.11 -12.18 6.61
N LEU A 56 -3.67 -12.21 5.35
CA LEU A 56 -2.45 -12.93 4.94
C LEU A 56 -1.19 -12.33 5.57
N LYS A 57 -1.14 -11.01 5.75
CA LYS A 57 -0.04 -10.34 6.46
C LYS A 57 0.07 -10.79 7.92
N VAL A 58 -1.06 -10.89 8.62
CA VAL A 58 -1.10 -11.36 10.01
C VAL A 58 -0.79 -12.86 10.08
N ARG A 59 -1.35 -13.66 9.17
CA ARG A 59 -1.19 -15.12 9.15
C ARG A 59 0.20 -15.58 8.72
N HIS A 60 0.86 -14.82 7.84
CA HIS A 60 2.16 -15.13 7.23
C HIS A 60 3.08 -13.90 7.21
N PRO A 61 3.49 -13.36 8.38
CA PRO A 61 4.19 -12.08 8.48
C PRO A 61 5.57 -12.04 7.81
N ASN A 62 6.18 -13.22 7.61
CA ASN A 62 7.47 -13.42 6.93
C ASN A 62 7.33 -13.75 5.43
N HIS A 63 6.10 -13.84 4.91
CA HIS A 63 5.84 -14.14 3.50
C HIS A 63 5.05 -13.05 2.77
N VAL A 64 4.24 -12.26 3.49
CA VAL A 64 3.49 -11.15 2.90
C VAL A 64 4.00 -9.83 3.46
N TYR A 65 4.36 -8.91 2.57
CA TYR A 65 4.84 -7.57 2.89
C TYR A 65 4.00 -6.55 2.15
N LEU A 66 3.54 -5.52 2.86
CA LEU A 66 2.66 -4.48 2.35
C LEU A 66 3.36 -3.12 2.47
N LEU A 67 3.52 -2.42 1.35
CA LEU A 67 3.97 -1.04 1.29
C LEU A 67 2.79 -0.08 1.20
N ARG A 68 3.02 1.16 1.62
CA ARG A 68 2.03 2.21 1.51
C ARG A 68 1.94 2.68 0.05
N GLY A 69 0.72 2.87 -0.45
CA GLY A 69 0.46 3.41 -1.79
C GLY A 69 0.05 4.88 -1.77
N SER A 70 0.05 5.49 -2.95
CA SER A 70 -0.37 6.89 -3.16
C SER A 70 -1.82 7.13 -2.72
N VAL A 71 -2.71 6.21 -3.05
CA VAL A 71 -4.16 6.39 -2.85
C VAL A 71 -4.57 6.12 -1.40
N SER A 72 -3.76 5.40 -0.61
CA SER A 72 -4.12 4.90 0.73
C SER A 72 -4.48 5.95 1.82
N LEU A 73 -4.47 7.27 1.54
CA LEU A 73 -4.66 8.33 2.57
C LEU A 73 -5.33 9.63 2.12
N GLN A 74 -6.08 9.64 1.03
CA GLN A 74 -6.56 10.91 0.47
C GLN A 74 -7.73 11.54 1.26
N ILE A 75 -7.47 12.10 2.45
CA ILE A 75 -8.36 13.10 3.07
C ILE A 75 -7.80 14.53 2.95
N HIS A 76 -6.52 14.76 2.62
CA HIS A 76 -5.91 16.10 2.85
C HIS A 76 -5.35 16.91 1.67
N ARG A 77 -5.67 16.66 0.39
CA ARG A 77 -5.17 17.55 -0.69
C ARG A 77 -6.23 18.47 -1.28
N ARG A 78 -6.14 19.76 -0.90
CA ARG A 78 -6.70 20.94 -1.61
C ARG A 78 -5.86 21.39 -2.82
N ILE A 79 -4.68 20.79 -3.06
CA ILE A 79 -3.65 21.38 -3.96
C ILE A 79 -3.47 20.61 -5.28
N HIS A 80 -3.89 19.34 -5.38
CA HIS A 80 -3.94 18.64 -6.67
C HIS A 80 -5.40 18.41 -7.05
N GLN A 81 -5.77 18.84 -8.25
CA GLN A 81 -7.13 18.86 -8.81
C GLN A 81 -7.79 17.46 -8.95
N SER A 82 -7.14 16.42 -8.46
CA SER A 82 -7.56 15.02 -8.42
C SER A 82 -7.96 14.59 -7.00
N ALA A 83 -8.60 15.48 -6.22
CA ALA A 83 -9.08 15.25 -4.85
C ALA A 83 -10.28 14.25 -4.77
N VAL A 84 -10.28 13.22 -5.61
CA VAL A 84 -11.34 12.22 -5.79
C VAL A 84 -10.90 10.85 -5.22
N GLY A 85 -9.66 10.72 -4.73
CA GLY A 85 -9.12 9.46 -4.24
C GLY A 85 -9.87 8.94 -3.01
N ASN A 86 -10.26 7.67 -3.05
CA ASN A 86 -11.04 6.89 -2.09
C ASN A 86 -12.53 7.25 -1.95
N ILE A 87 -13.11 8.10 -2.79
CA ILE A 87 -14.54 8.42 -2.66
C ILE A 87 -15.39 7.15 -2.79
N PHE A 88 -15.06 6.30 -3.76
CA PHE A 88 -15.76 5.04 -3.97
C PHE A 88 -15.55 4.08 -2.79
N TYR A 89 -14.29 3.86 -2.41
CA TYR A 89 -13.96 2.97 -1.29
C TYR A 89 -14.56 3.44 0.06
N ARG A 90 -14.51 4.73 0.37
CA ARG A 90 -15.14 5.30 1.58
C ARG A 90 -16.66 5.17 1.53
N ALA A 91 -17.27 5.43 0.37
CA ALA A 91 -18.70 5.25 0.19
C ALA A 91 -19.11 3.79 0.38
N ASP A 92 -18.33 2.83 -0.13
CA ASP A 92 -18.58 1.41 0.08
C ASP A 92 -18.43 1.00 1.54
N CYS A 93 -17.41 1.49 2.26
CA CYS A 93 -17.29 1.26 3.70
C CYS A 93 -18.54 1.74 4.45
N LEU A 94 -18.98 2.97 4.18
CA LEU A 94 -20.15 3.55 4.84
C LEU A 94 -21.47 2.85 4.44
N ARG A 95 -21.59 2.40 3.19
CA ARG A 95 -22.80 1.78 2.64
C ARG A 95 -22.96 0.32 3.09
N LEU A 96 -21.86 -0.44 3.10
CA LEU A 96 -21.88 -1.87 3.42
C LEU A 96 -21.65 -2.14 4.92
N TYR A 97 -20.97 -1.23 5.61
CA TYR A 97 -20.61 -1.33 7.02
C TYR A 97 -20.90 0.00 7.72
N ASP A 98 -19.88 0.69 8.23
CA ASP A 98 -20.00 1.99 8.85
C ASP A 98 -18.74 2.83 8.66
N ILE A 99 -18.79 4.07 9.16
CA ILE A 99 -17.65 5.00 9.10
C ILE A 99 -16.46 4.54 9.96
N THR A 100 -16.69 3.73 11.00
CA THR A 100 -15.63 3.25 11.90
C THR A 100 -14.72 2.25 11.21
N LEU A 101 -15.25 1.47 10.27
CA LEU A 101 -14.45 0.59 9.41
C LEU A 101 -13.48 1.41 8.54
N TRP A 102 -13.98 2.48 7.92
CA TRP A 102 -13.16 3.40 7.14
C TRP A 102 -12.03 3.98 8.02
N ASP A 103 -12.35 4.51 9.19
CA ASP A 103 -11.36 5.09 10.11
C ASP A 103 -10.32 4.05 10.55
N SER A 104 -10.75 2.81 10.81
CA SER A 104 -9.86 1.69 11.16
C SER A 104 -8.86 1.36 10.05
N PHE A 105 -9.29 1.36 8.79
CA PHE A 105 -8.40 1.17 7.65
C PHE A 105 -7.42 2.34 7.50
N GLN A 106 -7.88 3.58 7.69
CA GLN A 106 -7.01 4.75 7.64
C GLN A 106 -5.90 4.67 8.69
N GLU A 107 -6.22 4.30 9.93
CA GLU A 107 -5.23 4.09 10.98
C GLU A 107 -4.29 2.92 10.65
N CYS A 108 -4.81 1.83 10.06
CA CYS A 108 -3.99 0.72 9.60
C CYS A 108 -2.96 1.18 8.54
N PHE A 109 -3.38 1.94 7.54
CA PHE A 109 -2.50 2.43 6.48
C PHE A 109 -1.37 3.32 6.99
N LYS A 110 -1.57 4.05 8.10
CA LYS A 110 -0.52 4.83 8.78
C LYS A 110 0.62 3.97 9.34
N THR A 111 0.41 2.67 9.50
CA THR A 111 1.43 1.72 9.99
C THR A 111 2.23 1.03 8.87
N LEU A 112 1.83 1.21 7.60
CA LEU A 112 2.52 0.56 6.47
C LEU A 112 3.90 1.19 6.19
N SER A 113 4.82 0.38 5.68
CA SER A 113 6.17 0.84 5.32
C SER A 113 6.15 1.62 4.01
N LEU A 114 6.99 2.65 3.89
CA LEU A 114 7.14 3.40 2.63
C LEU A 114 7.98 2.65 1.59
N ALA A 115 8.93 1.84 2.04
CA ALA A 115 9.84 1.12 1.17
C ALA A 115 10.23 -0.24 1.77
N ALA A 116 10.73 -1.12 0.92
CA ALA A 116 11.36 -2.38 1.31
C ALA A 116 12.66 -2.60 0.53
N VAL A 117 13.58 -3.36 1.13
CA VAL A 117 14.79 -3.82 0.46
C VAL A 117 14.74 -5.34 0.31
N ILE A 118 14.87 -5.82 -0.92
CA ILE A 118 14.93 -7.25 -1.26
C ILE A 118 16.40 -7.65 -1.45
N SER A 119 16.79 -8.73 -0.76
CA SER A 119 18.13 -9.35 -0.81
C SER A 119 19.28 -8.35 -0.66
N SER A 120 19.08 -7.29 0.13
CA SER A 120 20.03 -6.18 0.34
C SER A 120 20.52 -5.51 -0.96
N ARG A 121 19.75 -5.60 -2.05
CA ARG A 121 20.16 -5.16 -3.39
C ARG A 121 19.12 -4.29 -4.08
N ILE A 122 17.84 -4.64 -3.96
CA ILE A 122 16.76 -3.98 -4.70
C ILE A 122 15.93 -3.19 -3.71
N ILE A 123 15.85 -1.88 -3.87
CA ILE A 123 14.91 -1.03 -3.13
C ILE A 123 13.59 -0.95 -3.91
N CYS A 124 12.49 -1.19 -3.21
CA CYS A 124 11.14 -1.14 -3.76
C CYS A 124 10.35 -0.07 -3.02
N MET A 125 9.68 0.77 -3.79
CA MET A 125 8.84 1.87 -3.31
C MET A 125 7.73 2.11 -4.33
N HIS A 126 6.63 2.74 -3.92
CA HIS A 126 5.43 2.84 -4.75
C HIS A 126 5.61 3.75 -5.97
N GLY A 127 5.96 5.02 -5.77
CA GLY A 127 6.12 6.00 -6.83
C GLY A 127 7.55 6.03 -7.37
N GLY A 128 8.47 6.68 -6.64
CA GLY A 128 9.82 6.88 -7.14
C GLY A 128 10.75 7.61 -6.18
N ILE A 129 11.92 7.99 -6.68
CA ILE A 129 13.00 8.59 -5.88
C ILE A 129 12.69 10.06 -5.59
N SER A 130 12.86 10.47 -4.34
CA SER A 130 12.81 11.88 -3.93
C SER A 130 14.16 12.56 -4.19
N PRO A 131 14.21 13.83 -4.63
CA PRO A 131 15.46 14.60 -4.69
C PRO A 131 16.09 14.81 -3.31
N TYR A 132 15.32 14.61 -2.23
CA TYR A 132 15.80 14.69 -0.84
C TYR A 132 16.26 13.34 -0.27
N LEU A 133 16.18 12.25 -1.05
CA LEU A 133 16.57 10.91 -0.62
C LEU A 133 18.01 10.64 -1.04
N GLU A 134 18.95 10.77 -0.10
CA GLU A 134 20.37 10.50 -0.37
C GLU A 134 20.72 9.05 -0.07
N LYS A 135 20.13 8.49 1.00
CA LYS A 135 20.38 7.12 1.46
C LYS A 135 19.07 6.44 1.84
N ALA A 136 19.00 5.12 1.68
CA ALA A 136 17.81 4.33 2.07
C ALA A 136 17.48 4.50 3.58
N GLU A 137 18.50 4.75 4.40
CA GLU A 137 18.39 5.07 5.82
C GLU A 137 17.53 6.31 6.10
N ASP A 138 17.45 7.27 5.19
CA ASP A 138 16.68 8.51 5.42
C ASP A 138 15.19 8.21 5.58
N ILE A 139 14.70 7.09 5.03
CA ILE A 139 13.33 6.62 5.18
C ILE A 139 13.07 6.12 6.62
N LYS A 140 14.11 5.68 7.34
CA LYS A 140 13.96 5.16 8.72
C LYS A 140 13.59 6.25 9.73
N ARG A 141 13.70 7.54 9.37
CA ARG A 141 13.32 8.66 10.24
C ARG A 141 11.81 8.76 10.49
N PHE A 142 10.99 8.15 9.64
CA PHE A 142 9.53 8.17 9.78
C PHE A 142 9.08 7.12 10.80
N VAL A 143 8.82 7.58 12.03
CA VAL A 143 8.26 6.75 13.12
C VAL A 143 6.78 6.51 12.86
N LYS A 144 6.34 5.26 12.95
CA LYS A 144 4.96 4.87 12.68
C LYS A 144 4.14 4.73 13.97
N PRO A 145 2.81 4.95 13.94
CA PRO A 145 2.03 5.43 12.79
C PRO A 145 2.33 6.90 12.46
N PHE A 146 2.20 7.28 11.19
CA PHE A 146 2.36 8.68 10.78
C PHE A 146 1.50 9.05 9.57
N ASP A 147 1.14 10.33 9.51
CA ASP A 147 0.53 10.96 8.34
C ASP A 147 1.60 11.38 7.34
N ILE A 148 1.27 11.31 6.05
CA ILE A 148 2.19 11.71 4.99
C ILE A 148 2.19 13.24 4.90
N PRO A 149 3.33 13.91 5.06
CA PRO A 149 3.42 15.36 4.89
C PRO A 149 3.14 15.76 3.44
N ASP A 150 2.76 17.02 3.21
CA ASP A 150 2.44 17.49 1.85
C ASP A 150 3.64 17.54 0.90
N ARG A 151 4.86 17.52 1.44
CA ARG A 151 6.13 17.63 0.71
C ARG A 151 7.24 16.80 1.38
N GLY A 152 8.30 16.53 0.61
CA GLY A 152 9.51 15.85 1.07
C GLY A 152 9.44 14.34 0.88
N ILE A 153 10.48 13.64 1.37
CA ILE A 153 10.74 12.21 1.06
C ILE A 153 9.49 11.32 1.11
N ALA A 154 8.69 11.39 2.17
CA ALA A 154 7.50 10.53 2.31
C ALA A 154 6.40 10.82 1.28
N CYS A 155 6.20 12.08 0.91
CA CYS A 155 5.30 12.45 -0.18
C CYS A 155 5.84 11.99 -1.52
N ASP A 156 7.10 12.31 -1.79
CA ASP A 156 7.73 12.07 -3.08
C ASP A 156 7.81 10.57 -3.40
N ILE A 157 8.15 9.74 -2.41
CA ILE A 157 8.17 8.28 -2.54
C ILE A 157 6.84 7.69 -3.01
N LEU A 158 5.72 8.34 -2.69
CA LEU A 158 4.38 7.89 -3.07
C LEU A 158 3.88 8.51 -4.37
N TRP A 159 4.40 9.65 -4.81
CA TRP A 159 3.77 10.45 -5.87
C TRP A 159 4.68 10.88 -7.02
N VAL A 160 6.00 10.77 -6.88
CA VAL A 160 6.93 11.11 -7.97
C VAL A 160 6.71 10.14 -9.13
N LYS A 161 6.43 10.72 -10.30
CA LYS A 161 6.54 10.03 -11.59
C LYS A 161 7.81 10.53 -12.24
N LEU A 162 8.73 9.61 -12.53
CA LEU A 162 9.92 9.87 -13.34
C LEU A 162 9.52 10.22 -14.78
#